data_AF-A0A958ATK8-F1
#
_entry.id   AF-A0A958ATK8-F1
#
_cell.length_a   1.000
_cell.length_b   1.000
_cell.length_c   1.000
_cell.angle_alpha   90.00
_cell.angle_beta   90.00
_cell.angle_gamma   90.00
#
_symmetry.space_group_name_H-M   'P 1'
#
loop_
_entity.id
_entity.type
_entity.pdbx_description
1 polymer ?
#
loop_
_entity_poly.entity_id
_entity_poly.type
_entity_poly.pdbx_seq_one_letter_code
_entity_poly.pdbx_strand_id
1 'polypeptide(L)'
;TQPYFIDVKSVATVPANFTMEATLSIDSAPPDNLTATRLEFEPGAFGTQLSNSIDSGETQRYVVEAQAGQPLAARFPTGLGVKLIIFGADGNVLLPDSANATSWQGLLPDPQAYFIDVKSVAGVPVDYTLEVVLPPVAEEAPTQSGTTAERIVFEPGNPVAQVQGRVNPGQFRRYVIEMGAGQAILVRFPSGIGVQLVIAGEDGTILLPETANANSWQGELPATQNYMLDVRSVSGAVVDYTLEVVILTAAGPAPEPERIQLQPGATSVKVGGSLEANQVQRYVLAAEADQALTLRFLSGFGVRFVLFGQDGAVLVPDSANATSWQGVLPTAQDYFIDVQSTQQMPVNYTLEIVVP
;
A
#
# COMPACT_ATOMS: atom_id res chain seq x y z
N THR A 1 -74.21 14.96 5.21
CA THR A 1 -74.82 13.64 4.95
C THR A 1 -73.68 12.67 4.65
N GLN A 2 -72.94 12.22 5.66
CA GLN A 2 -73.21 11.07 6.56
C GLN A 2 -73.23 9.71 5.82
N PRO A 3 -72.82 8.62 6.50
CA PRO A 3 -71.56 7.94 6.26
C PRO A 3 -71.78 6.44 5.94
N TYR A 4 -70.73 5.66 5.68
CA TYR A 4 -70.85 4.20 5.80
C TYR A 4 -70.11 3.68 7.02
N PHE A 5 -70.95 3.22 7.95
CA PHE A 5 -70.63 2.48 9.15
C PHE A 5 -70.20 1.05 8.81
N ILE A 6 -69.38 0.54 9.71
CA ILE A 6 -68.91 -0.83 9.83
C ILE A 6 -70.10 -1.76 10.09
N ASP A 7 -70.14 -2.93 9.43
CA ASP A 7 -70.85 -4.09 9.97
C ASP A 7 -69.80 -5.09 10.50
N VAL A 8 -69.76 -5.25 11.82
CA VAL A 8 -68.99 -6.27 12.52
C VAL A 8 -69.93 -7.41 12.87
N LYS A 9 -69.69 -8.59 12.31
CA LYS A 9 -69.90 -9.94 12.88
C LYS A 9 -69.40 -10.91 11.81
N SER A 10 -68.29 -11.62 12.01
CA SER A 10 -68.16 -12.65 13.03
C SER A 10 -66.72 -12.86 13.48
N VAL A 11 -66.59 -13.10 14.78
CA VAL A 11 -65.41 -13.46 15.53
C VAL A 11 -64.78 -14.74 14.99
N ALA A 12 -63.50 -14.67 14.60
CA ALA A 12 -62.59 -15.81 14.69
C ALA A 12 -61.32 -15.32 15.39
N THR A 13 -61.11 -15.88 16.56
CA THR A 13 -60.03 -15.67 17.51
C THR A 13 -58.66 -15.67 16.82
N VAL A 14 -57.89 -14.62 17.07
CA VAL A 14 -56.47 -14.53 16.74
C VAL A 14 -55.71 -15.62 17.50
N PRO A 15 -54.97 -16.53 16.85
CA PRO A 15 -53.83 -17.13 17.51
C PRO A 15 -52.72 -16.08 17.53
N ALA A 16 -52.32 -15.71 18.75
CA ALA A 16 -51.07 -15.00 19.00
C ALA A 16 -49.92 -15.80 18.37
N ASN A 17 -49.26 -15.19 17.38
CA ASN A 17 -47.88 -15.38 16.93
C ASN A 17 -47.75 -14.92 15.48
N PHE A 18 -47.84 -13.61 15.24
CA PHE A 18 -47.16 -13.02 14.09
C PHE A 18 -45.74 -12.71 14.55
N THR A 19 -44.88 -13.72 14.50
CA THR A 19 -43.45 -13.47 14.42
C THR A 19 -43.22 -12.93 13.00
N MET A 20 -42.84 -11.65 12.87
CA MET A 20 -42.12 -11.25 11.67
C MET A 20 -40.79 -12.01 11.72
N GLU A 21 -40.75 -13.20 11.13
CA GLU A 21 -39.50 -13.75 10.66
C GLU A 21 -39.07 -12.84 9.53
N ALA A 22 -38.28 -11.82 9.87
CA ALA A 22 -37.27 -11.35 8.95
C ALA A 22 -36.44 -12.59 8.63
N THR A 23 -36.74 -13.24 7.50
CA THR A 23 -35.79 -14.15 6.88
C THR A 23 -34.59 -13.28 6.56
N LEU A 24 -33.64 -13.24 7.50
CA LEU A 24 -32.25 -13.07 7.13
C LEU A 24 -32.04 -14.05 5.99
N SER A 25 -31.80 -13.53 4.79
CA SER A 25 -31.22 -14.33 3.72
C SER A 25 -29.85 -14.74 4.24
N ILE A 26 -29.83 -15.85 4.99
CA ILE A 26 -28.66 -16.65 5.21
C ILE A 26 -28.21 -17.02 3.81
N ASP A 27 -27.08 -16.44 3.44
CA ASP A 27 -26.31 -16.75 2.25
C ASP A 27 -26.16 -18.27 2.19
N SER A 28 -26.99 -18.90 1.38
CA SER A 28 -27.09 -20.35 1.32
C SER A 28 -25.89 -20.87 0.55
N ALA A 29 -25.14 -21.79 1.16
CA ALA A 29 -24.15 -22.57 0.44
C ALA A 29 -24.79 -23.18 -0.82
N PRO A 30 -24.15 -23.07 -2.00
CA PRO A 30 -24.74 -23.53 -3.25
C PRO A 30 -24.93 -25.06 -3.25
N PRO A 31 -25.93 -25.58 -3.99
CA PRO A 31 -26.38 -26.97 -3.87
C PRO A 31 -25.26 -28.01 -4.02
N ASP A 32 -25.24 -29.01 -3.13
CA ASP A 32 -24.21 -30.05 -3.02
C ASP A 32 -24.20 -31.09 -4.16
N ASN A 33 -25.11 -31.00 -5.15
CA ASN A 33 -25.23 -32.03 -6.20
C ASN A 33 -24.43 -31.77 -7.48
N LEU A 34 -23.72 -30.64 -7.57
CA LEU A 34 -22.92 -30.30 -8.75
C LEU A 34 -21.64 -31.14 -8.77
N THR A 35 -21.38 -31.83 -9.88
CA THR A 35 -20.10 -32.49 -10.11
C THR A 35 -19.01 -31.43 -10.31
N ALA A 36 -18.04 -31.39 -9.40
CA ALA A 36 -16.94 -30.45 -9.48
C ALA A 36 -15.88 -30.92 -10.48
N THR A 37 -15.52 -30.03 -11.41
CA THR A 37 -14.39 -30.26 -12.31
C THR A 37 -13.11 -29.83 -11.62
N ARG A 38 -12.16 -30.76 -11.44
CA ARG A 38 -10.86 -30.43 -10.83
C ARG A 38 -10.06 -29.55 -11.78
N LEU A 39 -9.55 -28.43 -11.26
CA LEU A 39 -8.59 -27.60 -11.99
C LEU A 39 -7.22 -28.25 -11.94
N GLU A 40 -6.67 -28.56 -13.11
CA GLU A 40 -5.30 -29.04 -13.26
C GLU A 40 -4.38 -27.87 -13.61
N PHE A 41 -3.26 -27.81 -12.90
CA PHE A 41 -2.18 -26.87 -13.18
C PHE A 41 -1.07 -27.63 -13.92
N GLU A 42 -0.53 -27.01 -14.96
CA GLU A 42 0.68 -27.51 -15.61
C GLU A 42 1.80 -27.67 -14.55
N PRO A 43 2.67 -28.69 -14.65
CA PRO A 43 3.75 -28.88 -13.69
C PRO A 43 4.60 -27.60 -13.51
N GLY A 44 4.60 -27.04 -12.31
CA GLY A 44 5.31 -25.80 -11.97
C GLY A 44 4.55 -24.50 -12.27
N ALA A 45 3.33 -24.57 -12.81
CA ALA A 45 2.45 -23.43 -12.95
C ALA A 45 1.65 -23.19 -11.66
N PHE A 46 1.47 -21.91 -11.32
CA PHE A 46 0.67 -21.46 -10.17
C PHE A 46 -0.71 -20.96 -10.57
N GLY A 47 -1.06 -21.12 -11.84
CA GLY A 47 -2.32 -20.69 -12.38
C GLY A 47 -2.65 -21.43 -13.65
N THR A 48 -3.92 -21.44 -13.99
CA THR A 48 -4.45 -22.03 -15.21
C THR A 48 -5.50 -21.11 -15.82
N GLN A 49 -5.61 -21.13 -17.14
CA GLN A 49 -6.67 -20.48 -17.87
C GLN A 49 -7.46 -21.55 -18.60
N LEU A 50 -8.77 -21.56 -18.42
CA LEU A 50 -9.67 -22.44 -19.15
C LEU A 50 -10.73 -21.61 -19.86
N SER A 51 -11.07 -22.02 -21.07
CA SER A 51 -12.21 -21.46 -21.80
C SER A 51 -13.31 -22.50 -21.85
N ASN A 52 -14.55 -22.08 -21.55
CA ASN A 52 -15.71 -22.94 -21.56
C ASN A 52 -16.97 -22.16 -21.97
N SER A 53 -18.05 -22.87 -22.27
CA SER A 53 -19.37 -22.30 -22.53
C SER A 53 -20.34 -22.74 -21.44
N ILE A 54 -21.24 -21.86 -21.02
CA ILE A 54 -22.27 -22.15 -20.03
C ILE A 54 -23.64 -21.68 -20.51
N ASP A 55 -24.62 -22.56 -20.44
CA ASP A 55 -26.01 -22.24 -20.80
C ASP A 55 -26.63 -21.25 -19.80
N SER A 56 -27.72 -20.59 -20.23
CA SER A 56 -28.41 -19.60 -19.42
C SER A 56 -28.90 -20.17 -18.10
N GLY A 57 -28.54 -19.51 -16.98
CA GLY A 57 -28.97 -19.89 -15.64
C GLY A 57 -28.25 -21.09 -15.01
N GLU A 58 -27.37 -21.76 -15.76
CA GLU A 58 -26.58 -22.89 -15.26
C GLU A 58 -25.43 -22.42 -14.36
N THR A 59 -24.94 -23.35 -13.53
CA THR A 59 -23.74 -23.17 -12.70
C THR A 59 -22.74 -24.27 -13.01
N GLN A 60 -21.52 -23.87 -13.38
CA GLN A 60 -20.39 -24.78 -13.52
C GLN A 60 -19.51 -24.69 -12.28
N ARG A 61 -19.27 -25.84 -11.63
CA ARG A 61 -18.43 -25.95 -10.44
C ARG A 61 -17.02 -26.39 -10.80
N TYR A 62 -16.03 -25.68 -10.26
CA TYR A 62 -14.63 -26.05 -10.27
C TYR A 62 -14.14 -26.32 -8.86
N VAL A 63 -13.15 -27.20 -8.70
CA VAL A 63 -12.53 -27.48 -7.40
C VAL A 63 -11.01 -27.36 -7.49
N VAL A 64 -10.43 -26.78 -6.45
CA VAL A 64 -8.99 -26.72 -6.24
C VAL A 64 -8.64 -27.11 -4.81
N GLU A 65 -7.60 -27.92 -4.64
CA GLU A 65 -7.05 -28.23 -3.32
C GLU A 65 -6.07 -27.13 -2.92
N ALA A 66 -6.28 -26.54 -1.76
CA ALA A 66 -5.43 -25.46 -1.27
C ALA A 66 -5.10 -25.62 0.21
N GLN A 67 -4.04 -24.94 0.65
CA GLN A 67 -3.58 -24.92 2.02
C GLN A 67 -3.98 -23.61 2.72
N ALA A 68 -3.98 -23.59 4.05
CA ALA A 68 -4.21 -22.36 4.81
C ALA A 68 -3.17 -21.29 4.49
N GLY A 69 -3.61 -20.03 4.38
CA GLY A 69 -2.76 -18.89 4.03
C GLY A 69 -2.38 -18.81 2.55
N GLN A 70 -2.92 -19.70 1.70
CA GLN A 70 -2.62 -19.70 0.28
C GLN A 70 -3.35 -18.54 -0.41
N PRO A 71 -2.69 -17.70 -1.24
CA PRO A 71 -3.39 -16.70 -2.03
C PRO A 71 -4.14 -17.40 -3.16
N LEU A 72 -5.42 -17.07 -3.33
CA LEU A 72 -6.20 -17.45 -4.49
C LEU A 72 -6.69 -16.18 -5.20
N ALA A 73 -6.52 -16.14 -6.52
CA ALA A 73 -7.12 -15.14 -7.39
C ALA A 73 -7.90 -15.85 -8.50
N ALA A 74 -9.16 -15.46 -8.68
CA ALA A 74 -10.01 -15.97 -9.75
C ALA A 74 -10.64 -14.78 -10.48
N ARG A 75 -10.61 -14.79 -11.82
CA ARG A 75 -11.22 -13.73 -12.63
C ARG A 75 -11.62 -14.24 -14.00
N PHE A 76 -12.49 -13.48 -14.67
CA PHE A 76 -12.82 -13.70 -16.07
C PHE A 76 -12.09 -12.68 -16.97
N PRO A 77 -11.05 -13.08 -17.74
CA PRO A 77 -10.52 -12.24 -18.81
C PRO A 77 -11.55 -11.95 -19.91
N THR A 78 -12.44 -12.91 -20.17
CA THR A 78 -13.56 -12.81 -21.13
C THR A 78 -14.79 -13.54 -20.55
N GLY A 79 -15.99 -13.14 -20.97
CA GLY A 79 -17.25 -13.73 -20.47
C GLY A 79 -18.12 -12.72 -19.75
N LEU A 80 -18.71 -11.79 -20.49
CA LEU A 80 -19.71 -10.86 -19.94
C LEU A 80 -21.02 -11.64 -19.70
N GLY A 81 -21.51 -11.66 -18.46
CA GLY A 81 -22.75 -12.37 -18.11
C GLY A 81 -22.56 -13.64 -17.28
N VAL A 82 -21.37 -13.85 -16.71
CA VAL A 82 -21.12 -14.82 -15.65
C VAL A 82 -20.66 -14.14 -14.36
N LYS A 83 -20.83 -14.80 -13.22
CA LYS A 83 -20.33 -14.36 -11.91
C LYS A 83 -19.68 -15.50 -11.13
N LEU A 84 -18.85 -15.13 -10.16
CA LEU A 84 -18.13 -16.02 -9.26
C LEU A 84 -18.84 -16.16 -7.93
N ILE A 85 -18.81 -17.38 -7.40
CA ILE A 85 -19.10 -17.73 -6.01
C ILE A 85 -17.92 -18.60 -5.54
N ILE A 86 -17.37 -18.33 -4.36
CA ILE A 86 -16.21 -19.07 -3.82
C ILE A 86 -16.48 -19.48 -2.39
N PHE A 87 -16.29 -20.76 -2.07
CA PHE A 87 -16.54 -21.31 -0.74
C PHE A 87 -15.65 -22.54 -0.47
N GLY A 88 -15.40 -22.81 0.81
CA GLY A 88 -14.67 -23.99 1.26
C GLY A 88 -15.55 -25.24 1.34
N ALA A 89 -14.93 -26.42 1.38
CA ALA A 89 -15.61 -27.69 1.60
C ALA A 89 -16.26 -27.82 3.00
N ASP A 90 -15.82 -26.99 3.94
CA ASP A 90 -16.45 -26.73 5.24
C ASP A 90 -17.77 -25.94 5.15
N GLY A 91 -18.13 -25.42 3.97
CA GLY A 91 -19.29 -24.59 3.72
C GLY A 91 -19.08 -23.10 4.02
N ASN A 92 -17.86 -22.67 4.38
CA ASN A 92 -17.55 -21.27 4.61
C ASN A 92 -17.50 -20.51 3.28
N VAL A 93 -18.33 -19.49 3.14
CA VAL A 93 -18.44 -18.70 1.90
C VAL A 93 -17.46 -17.53 1.93
N LEU A 94 -16.49 -17.54 1.00
CA LEU A 94 -15.49 -16.48 0.83
C LEU A 94 -15.95 -15.39 -0.15
N LEU A 95 -16.77 -15.77 -1.12
CA LEU A 95 -17.44 -14.86 -2.06
C LEU A 95 -18.88 -15.32 -2.28
N PRO A 96 -19.88 -14.56 -1.78
CA PRO A 96 -21.28 -14.96 -1.87
C PRO A 96 -21.91 -14.68 -3.25
N ASP A 97 -22.98 -15.41 -3.59
CA ASP A 97 -23.74 -15.22 -4.85
C ASP A 97 -24.30 -13.80 -4.98
N SER A 98 -24.63 -13.19 -3.85
CA SER A 98 -25.14 -11.82 -3.77
C SER A 98 -24.10 -10.75 -4.13
N ALA A 99 -22.80 -11.07 -4.11
CA ALA A 99 -21.74 -10.12 -4.45
C ALA A 99 -21.74 -9.76 -5.95
N ASN A 100 -22.30 -10.62 -6.80
CA ASN A 100 -22.31 -10.46 -8.26
C ASN A 100 -20.91 -10.13 -8.84
N ALA A 101 -19.86 -10.71 -8.26
CA ALA A 101 -18.49 -10.40 -8.61
C ALA A 101 -18.03 -11.21 -9.82
N THR A 102 -17.21 -10.59 -10.67
CA THR A 102 -16.53 -11.23 -11.82
C THR A 102 -15.06 -11.53 -11.54
N SER A 103 -14.58 -11.17 -10.36
CA SER A 103 -13.22 -11.43 -9.89
C SER A 103 -13.17 -11.49 -8.37
N TRP A 104 -12.22 -12.25 -7.84
CA TRP A 104 -11.94 -12.34 -6.41
C TRP A 104 -10.44 -12.55 -6.20
N GLN A 105 -9.92 -11.98 -5.11
CA GLN A 105 -8.57 -12.24 -4.63
C GLN A 105 -8.58 -12.23 -3.10
N GLY A 106 -7.94 -13.22 -2.49
CA GLY A 106 -7.86 -13.31 -1.03
C GLY A 106 -6.98 -14.46 -0.56
N LEU A 107 -6.73 -14.49 0.75
CA LEU A 107 -6.06 -15.61 1.41
C LEU A 107 -7.10 -16.66 1.80
N LEU A 108 -6.75 -17.93 1.65
CA LEU A 108 -7.59 -19.04 2.02
C LEU A 108 -7.42 -19.39 3.51
N PRO A 109 -8.51 -19.48 4.29
CA PRO A 109 -8.41 -19.59 5.76
C PRO A 109 -7.83 -20.92 6.24
N ASP A 110 -8.22 -22.04 5.61
CA ASP A 110 -7.94 -23.40 6.09
C ASP A 110 -7.43 -24.31 4.96
N PRO A 111 -6.69 -25.40 5.26
CA PRO A 111 -6.28 -26.36 4.25
C PRO A 111 -7.44 -27.29 3.90
N GLN A 112 -8.06 -27.05 2.75
CA GLN A 112 -9.23 -27.78 2.28
C GLN A 112 -9.42 -27.64 0.76
N ALA A 113 -10.37 -28.40 0.22
CA ALA A 113 -10.87 -28.15 -1.12
C ALA A 113 -11.71 -26.86 -1.12
N TYR A 114 -11.44 -25.99 -2.09
CA TYR A 114 -12.22 -24.79 -2.36
C TYR A 114 -12.95 -24.94 -3.69
N PHE A 115 -14.22 -24.55 -3.69
CA PHE A 115 -15.08 -24.59 -4.84
C PHE A 115 -15.22 -23.20 -5.44
N ILE A 116 -15.11 -23.14 -6.77
CA ILE A 116 -15.30 -21.93 -7.57
C ILE A 116 -16.47 -22.21 -8.50
N ASP A 117 -17.60 -21.60 -8.19
CA ASP A 117 -18.82 -21.70 -8.98
C ASP A 117 -18.87 -20.53 -9.97
N VAL A 118 -18.97 -20.87 -11.26
CA VAL A 118 -19.23 -19.94 -12.36
C VAL A 118 -20.71 -20.05 -12.69
N LYS A 119 -21.47 -18.98 -12.44
CA LYS A 119 -22.92 -18.95 -12.65
C LYS A 119 -23.27 -18.01 -13.79
N SER A 120 -24.05 -18.48 -14.75
CA SER A 120 -24.59 -17.66 -15.83
C SER A 120 -25.73 -16.77 -15.29
N VAL A 121 -25.59 -15.46 -15.50
CA VAL A 121 -26.65 -14.46 -15.23
C VAL A 121 -27.27 -13.92 -16.52
N ALA A 122 -26.76 -14.34 -17.67
CA ALA A 122 -27.30 -13.97 -18.96
C ALA A 122 -28.49 -14.87 -19.34
N GLY A 123 -29.44 -14.32 -20.11
CA GLY A 123 -30.58 -15.06 -20.68
C GLY A 123 -30.22 -15.92 -21.90
N VAL A 124 -28.93 -16.06 -22.21
CA VAL A 124 -28.38 -16.77 -23.38
C VAL A 124 -27.10 -17.50 -22.97
N PRO A 125 -26.64 -18.51 -23.73
CA PRO A 125 -25.34 -19.14 -23.50
C PRO A 125 -24.20 -18.12 -23.54
N VAL A 126 -23.22 -18.29 -22.64
CA VAL A 126 -22.05 -17.41 -22.50
C VAL A 126 -20.78 -18.23 -22.63
N ASP A 127 -19.93 -17.83 -23.57
CA ASP A 127 -18.53 -18.27 -23.60
C ASP A 127 -17.72 -17.41 -22.64
N TYR A 128 -16.95 -18.06 -21.76
CA TYR A 128 -16.08 -17.39 -20.81
C TYR A 128 -14.69 -18.02 -20.76
N THR A 129 -13.72 -17.20 -20.38
CA THR A 129 -12.41 -17.68 -19.94
C THR A 129 -12.32 -17.45 -18.44
N LEU A 130 -12.06 -18.50 -17.67
CA LEU A 130 -11.77 -18.40 -16.24
C LEU A 130 -10.26 -18.54 -16.05
N GLU A 131 -9.65 -17.52 -15.46
CA GLU A 131 -8.26 -17.55 -14.99
C GLU A 131 -8.28 -17.77 -13.48
N VAL A 132 -7.62 -18.84 -13.03
CA VAL A 132 -7.44 -19.14 -11.61
C VAL A 132 -5.95 -19.21 -11.33
N VAL A 133 -5.50 -18.39 -10.39
CA VAL A 133 -4.11 -18.33 -9.91
C VAL A 133 -4.14 -18.72 -8.44
N LEU A 134 -3.55 -19.86 -8.14
CA LEU A 134 -3.38 -20.42 -6.81
C LEU A 134 -1.88 -20.71 -6.58
N PRO A 135 -1.05 -19.66 -6.37
CA PRO A 135 0.33 -19.84 -5.93
C PRO A 135 0.38 -20.63 -4.63
N PRO A 136 1.43 -21.41 -4.35
CA PRO A 136 1.60 -22.06 -3.05
C PRO A 136 1.46 -21.03 -1.92
N VAL A 137 1.06 -21.48 -0.73
CA VAL A 137 1.25 -20.69 0.50
C VAL A 137 2.69 -20.22 0.46
N ALA A 138 2.94 -18.98 0.86
CA ALA A 138 4.29 -18.59 1.20
C ALA A 138 4.73 -19.42 2.42
N GLU A 139 5.08 -20.69 2.18
CA GLU A 139 6.22 -21.32 2.84
C GLU A 139 7.33 -20.28 2.71
N GLU A 140 8.02 -19.97 3.82
CA GLU A 140 9.22 -19.11 3.83
C GLU A 140 9.88 -19.18 2.47
N ALA A 141 9.81 -18.07 1.73
CA ALA A 141 10.02 -18.03 0.30
C ALA A 141 11.19 -18.94 -0.11
N PRO A 142 11.04 -19.75 -1.17
CA PRO A 142 11.80 -20.99 -1.35
C PRO A 142 13.26 -20.79 -0.93
N THR A 143 13.72 -21.55 0.05
CA THR A 143 15.15 -21.85 0.16
C THR A 143 15.53 -22.66 -1.08
N GLN A 144 15.63 -21.98 -2.22
CA GLN A 144 16.50 -22.42 -3.28
C GLN A 144 17.90 -22.38 -2.68
N SER A 145 18.43 -23.55 -2.35
CA SER A 145 19.85 -23.78 -2.16
C SER A 145 20.59 -23.24 -3.38
N GLY A 146 21.02 -21.98 -3.30
CA GLY A 146 21.62 -21.26 -4.43
C GLY A 146 21.92 -19.77 -4.19
N THR A 147 21.19 -19.07 -3.32
CA THR A 147 21.66 -17.79 -2.78
C THR A 147 21.25 -17.67 -1.31
N THR A 148 22.21 -17.82 -0.40
CA THR A 148 22.03 -17.32 0.96
C THR A 148 21.55 -15.87 0.84
N ALA A 149 20.36 -15.56 1.37
CA ALA A 149 19.89 -14.19 1.43
C ALA A 149 21.00 -13.32 2.06
N GLU A 150 21.50 -12.36 1.29
CA GLU A 150 22.62 -11.55 1.74
C GLU A 150 22.07 -10.47 2.69
N ARG A 151 22.46 -10.55 3.96
CA ARG A 151 22.04 -9.57 4.96
C ARG A 151 22.84 -8.29 4.76
N ILE A 152 22.12 -7.19 4.51
CA ILE A 152 22.69 -5.85 4.44
C ILE A 152 22.73 -5.31 5.87
N VAL A 153 23.94 -5.02 6.34
CA VAL A 153 24.17 -4.42 7.66
C VAL A 153 24.64 -2.99 7.46
N PHE A 154 24.01 -2.06 8.18
CA PHE A 154 24.42 -0.67 8.20
C PHE A 154 25.59 -0.50 9.17
N GLU A 155 26.64 0.19 8.73
CA GLU A 155 27.71 0.56 9.65
C GLU A 155 27.15 1.52 10.72
N PRO A 156 27.55 1.42 11.99
CA PRO A 156 27.10 2.33 13.04
C PRO A 156 27.30 3.79 12.64
N GLY A 157 26.20 4.57 12.62
CA GLY A 157 26.22 5.99 12.24
C GLY A 157 26.19 6.27 10.74
N ASN A 158 26.19 5.25 9.88
CA ASN A 158 26.04 5.40 8.43
C ASN A 158 24.61 5.01 8.01
N PRO A 159 23.76 5.96 7.58
CA PRO A 159 22.41 5.65 7.12
C PRO A 159 22.37 5.03 5.72
N VAL A 160 23.52 4.85 5.06
CA VAL A 160 23.61 4.33 3.70
C VAL A 160 24.34 2.98 3.70
N ALA A 161 23.76 2.00 3.03
CA ALA A 161 24.41 0.74 2.70
C ALA A 161 24.40 0.51 1.19
N GLN A 162 25.55 0.14 0.62
CA GLN A 162 25.69 -0.17 -0.80
C GLN A 162 26.20 -1.59 -0.99
N VAL A 163 25.61 -2.32 -1.92
CA VAL A 163 26.01 -3.68 -2.28
C VAL A 163 26.12 -3.81 -3.78
N GLN A 164 27.21 -4.40 -4.26
CA GLN A 164 27.35 -4.75 -5.67
C GLN A 164 26.88 -6.19 -5.89
N GLY A 165 26.16 -6.42 -6.99
CA GLY A 165 25.61 -7.72 -7.30
C GLY A 165 25.54 -7.99 -8.79
N ARG A 166 25.26 -9.25 -9.12
CA ARG A 166 25.11 -9.74 -10.49
C ARG A 166 23.90 -10.65 -10.58
N VAL A 167 22.98 -10.37 -11.49
CA VAL A 167 21.80 -11.21 -11.72
C VAL A 167 21.77 -11.73 -13.16
N ASN A 168 21.50 -13.03 -13.31
CA ASN A 168 21.35 -13.68 -14.62
C ASN A 168 19.94 -13.44 -15.20
N PRO A 169 19.73 -13.58 -16.52
CA PRO A 169 18.41 -13.45 -17.14
C PRO A 169 17.35 -14.34 -16.46
N GLY A 170 16.19 -13.76 -16.15
CA GLY A 170 15.08 -14.47 -15.51
C GLY A 170 15.35 -14.98 -14.09
N GLN A 171 16.46 -14.58 -13.46
CA GLN A 171 16.78 -14.87 -12.08
C GLN A 171 16.56 -13.64 -11.19
N PHE A 172 16.61 -13.86 -9.88
CA PHE A 172 16.64 -12.78 -8.91
C PHE A 172 17.72 -13.04 -7.85
N ARG A 173 18.15 -11.98 -7.18
CA ARG A 173 18.94 -12.03 -5.94
C ARG A 173 18.15 -11.40 -4.82
N ARG A 174 18.20 -12.03 -3.65
CA ARG A 174 17.52 -11.55 -2.45
C ARG A 174 18.50 -10.97 -1.45
N TYR A 175 18.20 -9.78 -0.98
CA TYR A 175 18.83 -9.16 0.18
C TYR A 175 17.84 -9.06 1.33
N VAL A 176 18.36 -9.02 2.56
CA VAL A 176 17.56 -8.85 3.76
C VAL A 176 18.09 -7.68 4.58
N ILE A 177 17.19 -6.78 4.96
CA ILE A 177 17.43 -5.73 5.94
C ILE A 177 16.54 -5.97 7.15
N GLU A 178 17.05 -5.68 8.35
CA GLU A 178 16.25 -5.62 9.56
C GLU A 178 16.00 -4.16 9.90
N MET A 179 14.74 -3.78 10.04
CA MET A 179 14.33 -2.40 10.25
C MET A 179 13.19 -2.31 11.26
N GLY A 180 13.13 -1.17 11.93
CA GLY A 180 12.06 -0.81 12.86
C GLY A 180 10.82 -0.24 12.17
N ALA A 181 9.66 -0.42 12.80
CA ALA A 181 8.41 0.21 12.40
C ALA A 181 8.55 1.74 12.33
N GLY A 182 7.92 2.37 11.33
CA GLY A 182 7.93 3.81 11.12
C GLY A 182 9.25 4.37 10.56
N GLN A 183 10.25 3.53 10.30
CA GLN A 183 11.46 3.98 9.60
C GLN A 183 11.14 4.18 8.12
N ALA A 184 11.44 5.37 7.59
CA ALA A 184 11.42 5.60 6.16
C ALA A 184 12.74 5.12 5.54
N ILE A 185 12.67 4.49 4.37
CA ILE A 185 13.86 4.13 3.60
C ILE A 185 13.72 4.53 2.13
N LEU A 186 14.84 4.69 1.45
CA LEU A 186 14.96 4.80 0.00
C LEU A 186 15.84 3.66 -0.50
N VAL A 187 15.28 2.83 -1.39
CA VAL A 187 16.00 1.77 -2.09
C VAL A 187 16.09 2.16 -3.56
N ARG A 188 17.30 2.12 -4.13
CA ARG A 188 17.53 2.45 -5.54
C ARG A 188 18.72 1.70 -6.12
N PHE A 189 18.87 1.75 -7.44
CA PHE A 189 20.05 1.26 -8.14
C PHE A 189 20.85 2.42 -8.75
N PRO A 190 22.00 2.82 -8.18
CA PRO A 190 22.91 3.76 -8.83
C PRO A 190 23.45 3.25 -10.17
N SER A 191 23.52 1.94 -10.35
CA SER A 191 23.92 1.27 -11.60
C SER A 191 23.17 -0.06 -11.76
N GLY A 192 23.04 -0.55 -13.00
CA GLY A 192 22.36 -1.82 -13.29
C GLY A 192 21.05 -1.67 -14.06
N ILE A 193 21.11 -1.06 -15.25
CA ILE A 193 19.94 -0.97 -16.15
C ILE A 193 19.51 -2.39 -16.52
N GLY A 194 18.22 -2.69 -16.38
CA GLY A 194 17.67 -4.03 -16.65
C GLY A 194 17.42 -4.89 -15.41
N VAL A 195 17.45 -4.29 -14.22
CA VAL A 195 16.89 -4.90 -13.00
C VAL A 195 15.63 -4.16 -12.54
N GLN A 196 14.77 -4.88 -11.82
CA GLN A 196 13.64 -4.33 -11.08
C GLN A 196 13.70 -4.75 -9.61
N LEU A 197 13.03 -3.97 -8.77
CA LEU A 197 12.95 -4.14 -7.33
C LEU A 197 11.58 -4.67 -6.93
N VAL A 198 11.59 -5.63 -6.01
CA VAL A 198 10.40 -6.09 -5.28
C VAL A 198 10.72 -6.04 -3.79
N ILE A 199 9.78 -5.55 -2.98
CA ILE A 199 9.96 -5.41 -1.54
C ILE A 199 8.79 -6.07 -0.83
N ALA A 200 9.11 -6.97 0.10
CA ALA A 200 8.15 -7.64 0.96
C ALA A 200 8.66 -7.66 2.41
N GLY A 201 7.76 -7.57 3.39
CA GLY A 201 8.03 -7.90 4.78
C GLY A 201 8.03 -9.41 5.00
N GLU A 202 8.71 -9.85 6.06
CA GLU A 202 8.69 -11.24 6.55
C GLU A 202 7.27 -11.69 6.94
N ASP A 203 6.42 -10.76 7.35
CA ASP A 203 4.98 -10.93 7.58
C ASP A 203 4.14 -11.17 6.31
N GLY A 204 4.75 -11.11 5.13
CA GLY A 204 4.09 -11.26 3.83
C GLY A 204 3.48 -9.96 3.28
N THR A 205 3.63 -8.82 3.97
CA THR A 205 3.17 -7.52 3.47
C THR A 205 4.00 -7.11 2.26
N ILE A 206 3.35 -6.88 1.12
CA ILE A 206 4.03 -6.42 -0.10
C ILE A 206 4.08 -4.89 -0.13
N LEU A 207 5.28 -4.32 -0.07
CA LEU A 207 5.51 -2.87 -0.13
C LEU A 207 5.76 -2.37 -1.55
N LEU A 208 6.38 -3.21 -2.37
CA LEU A 208 6.57 -2.95 -3.79
C LEU A 208 6.36 -4.25 -4.59
N PRO A 209 5.24 -4.41 -5.30
CA PRO A 209 4.95 -5.63 -6.05
C PRO A 209 5.77 -5.69 -7.35
N GLU A 210 5.99 -6.91 -7.85
CA GLU A 210 6.68 -7.16 -9.12
C GLU A 210 6.01 -6.45 -10.31
N THR A 211 4.69 -6.36 -10.31
CA THR A 211 3.91 -5.69 -11.35
C THR A 211 4.18 -4.19 -11.45
N ALA A 212 4.80 -3.58 -10.43
CA ALA A 212 5.17 -2.17 -10.46
C ALA A 212 6.29 -1.88 -11.47
N ASN A 213 7.10 -2.89 -11.84
CA ASN A 213 8.27 -2.74 -12.70
C ASN A 213 9.19 -1.58 -12.29
N ALA A 214 9.28 -1.34 -10.97
CA ALA A 214 10.01 -0.20 -10.43
C ALA A 214 11.48 -0.56 -10.18
N ASN A 215 12.36 0.41 -10.33
CA ASN A 215 13.80 0.31 -10.01
C ASN A 215 14.19 1.14 -8.78
N SER A 216 13.22 1.71 -8.09
CA SER A 216 13.42 2.41 -6.83
C SER A 216 12.13 2.39 -6.01
N TRP A 217 12.28 2.54 -4.70
CA TRP A 217 11.18 2.64 -3.76
C TRP A 217 11.54 3.58 -2.63
N GLN A 218 10.59 4.39 -2.21
CA GLN A 218 10.69 5.22 -1.01
C GLN A 218 9.40 5.09 -0.22
N GLY A 219 9.52 4.86 1.09
CA GLY A 219 8.36 4.78 1.96
C GLY A 219 8.71 4.45 3.40
N GLU A 220 7.71 4.55 4.27
CA GLU A 220 7.78 4.12 5.66
C GLU A 220 7.51 2.62 5.77
N LEU A 221 8.27 1.96 6.64
CA LEU A 221 8.16 0.54 6.92
C LEU A 221 7.08 0.32 7.99
N PRO A 222 6.08 -0.55 7.74
CA PRO A 222 4.90 -0.65 8.61
C PRO A 222 5.18 -1.34 9.95
N ALA A 223 6.20 -2.20 10.03
CA ALA A 223 6.48 -3.03 11.19
C ALA A 223 7.99 -3.19 11.46
N THR A 224 8.34 -3.54 12.69
CA THR A 224 9.71 -3.95 13.03
C THR A 224 9.90 -5.41 12.63
N GLN A 225 10.61 -5.66 11.54
CA GLN A 225 10.80 -6.99 10.98
C GLN A 225 11.94 -7.04 9.98
N ASN A 226 12.22 -8.24 9.46
CA ASN A 226 13.05 -8.38 8.27
C ASN A 226 12.24 -8.00 7.03
N TYR A 227 12.89 -7.27 6.11
CA TYR A 227 12.35 -6.96 4.78
C TYR A 227 13.23 -7.59 3.72
N MET A 228 12.60 -8.31 2.80
CA MET A 228 13.22 -8.93 1.64
C MET A 228 13.22 -7.95 0.46
N LEU A 229 14.41 -7.69 -0.08
CA LEU A 229 14.63 -6.89 -1.28
C LEU A 229 15.06 -7.84 -2.41
N ASP A 230 14.15 -8.11 -3.34
CA ASP A 230 14.43 -8.94 -4.51
C ASP A 230 14.84 -8.05 -5.68
N VAL A 231 16.08 -8.22 -6.13
CA VAL A 231 16.63 -7.62 -7.35
C VAL A 231 16.45 -8.61 -8.48
N ARG A 232 15.51 -8.37 -9.38
CA ARG A 232 15.14 -9.29 -10.45
C ARG A 232 15.67 -8.81 -11.79
N SER A 233 16.21 -9.71 -12.62
CA SER A 233 16.56 -9.36 -13.99
C SER A 233 15.30 -9.28 -14.85
N VAL A 234 15.11 -8.14 -15.52
CA VAL A 234 14.15 -7.97 -16.63
C VAL A 234 14.85 -7.95 -17.99
N SER A 235 16.18 -8.18 -17.98
CA SER A 235 17.01 -8.23 -19.18
C SER A 235 17.18 -9.66 -19.68
N GLY A 236 17.30 -9.81 -21.00
CA GLY A 236 17.75 -11.05 -21.64
C GLY A 236 19.25 -11.33 -21.48
N ALA A 237 20.01 -10.41 -20.86
CA ALA A 237 21.43 -10.53 -20.57
C ALA A 237 21.72 -10.48 -19.07
N VAL A 238 22.91 -10.94 -18.68
CA VAL A 238 23.41 -10.81 -17.30
C VAL A 238 23.57 -9.33 -16.97
N VAL A 239 23.11 -8.91 -15.78
CA VAL A 239 23.19 -7.53 -15.31
C VAL A 239 24.04 -7.43 -14.05
N ASP A 240 25.11 -6.65 -14.12
CA ASP A 240 25.83 -6.17 -12.94
C ASP A 240 25.15 -4.90 -12.42
N TYR A 241 24.91 -4.81 -11.11
CA TYR A 241 24.19 -3.70 -10.49
C TYR A 241 24.84 -3.27 -9.16
N THR A 242 24.54 -2.05 -8.75
CA THR A 242 24.76 -1.56 -7.39
C THR A 242 23.39 -1.33 -6.77
N LEU A 243 23.08 -2.02 -5.67
CA LEU A 243 21.92 -1.77 -4.82
C LEU A 243 22.33 -0.79 -3.71
N GLU A 244 21.54 0.25 -3.52
CA GLU A 244 21.74 1.23 -2.45
C GLU A 244 20.47 1.32 -1.60
N VAL A 245 20.64 1.14 -0.29
CA VAL A 245 19.58 1.31 0.70
C VAL A 245 19.97 2.47 1.61
N VAL A 246 19.09 3.44 1.72
CA VAL A 246 19.26 4.63 2.56
C VAL A 246 18.16 4.62 3.61
N ILE A 247 18.54 4.58 4.88
CA ILE A 247 17.61 4.89 5.97
C ILE A 247 17.35 6.39 5.89
N LEU A 248 16.13 6.73 5.52
CA LEU A 248 15.63 8.08 5.68
C LEU A 248 15.32 8.22 7.15
N THR A 249 16.24 8.80 7.89
CA THR A 249 15.93 9.25 9.25
C THR A 249 14.66 10.08 9.13
N ALA A 250 13.57 9.59 9.76
CA ALA A 250 12.43 10.45 10.04
C ALA A 250 13.02 11.77 10.55
N ALA A 251 12.48 12.90 10.07
CA ALA A 251 12.63 14.13 10.83
C ALA A 251 12.41 13.74 12.29
N GLY A 252 13.39 14.02 13.16
CA GLY A 252 13.40 13.49 14.52
C GLY A 252 12.07 13.76 15.25
N PRO A 253 11.90 13.33 16.53
CA PRO A 253 10.75 13.77 17.31
C PRO A 253 10.51 15.26 17.05
N ALA A 254 9.29 15.62 16.66
CA ALA A 254 8.97 16.91 16.03
C ALA A 254 9.83 18.01 16.67
N PRO A 255 10.77 18.62 15.90
CA PRO A 255 11.84 19.42 16.49
C PRO A 255 11.22 20.46 17.44
N GLU A 256 11.72 20.50 18.67
CA GLU A 256 11.25 21.48 19.65
C GLU A 256 11.45 22.87 19.02
N PRO A 257 10.36 23.64 18.84
CA PRO A 257 10.44 24.85 18.05
C PRO A 257 11.29 25.90 18.76
N GLU A 258 12.38 26.33 18.12
CA GLU A 258 13.18 27.44 18.60
C GLU A 258 12.43 28.76 18.34
N ARG A 259 12.03 29.45 19.40
CA ARG A 259 11.26 30.70 19.27
C ARG A 259 12.15 31.85 18.85
N ILE A 260 11.85 32.43 17.69
CA ILE A 260 12.48 33.62 17.17
C ILE A 260 11.86 34.85 17.83
N GLN A 261 12.71 35.72 18.39
CA GLN A 261 12.32 37.02 18.92
C GLN A 261 13.14 38.11 18.24
N LEU A 262 12.45 39.06 17.61
CA LEU A 262 13.06 40.27 17.08
C LEU A 262 13.44 41.18 18.26
N GLN A 263 14.61 41.81 18.18
CA GLN A 263 14.96 42.86 19.14
C GLN A 263 13.97 44.03 19.02
N PRO A 264 13.70 44.79 20.09
CA PRO A 264 12.83 45.96 20.01
C PRO A 264 13.29 46.93 18.91
N GLY A 265 12.41 47.18 17.93
CA GLY A 265 12.69 48.05 16.78
C GLY A 265 13.45 47.39 15.62
N ALA A 266 13.81 46.11 15.71
CA ALA A 266 14.38 45.35 14.60
C ALA A 266 13.28 44.76 13.72
N THR A 267 13.43 44.89 12.40
CA THR A 267 12.54 44.30 11.38
C THR A 267 13.14 43.05 10.75
N SER A 268 14.33 42.64 11.17
CA SER A 268 14.96 41.41 10.69
C SER A 268 15.83 40.74 11.75
N VAL A 269 16.00 39.43 11.58
CA VAL A 269 16.89 38.59 12.36
C VAL A 269 17.54 37.55 11.45
N LYS A 270 18.77 37.18 11.78
CA LYS A 270 19.53 36.12 11.09
C LYS A 270 19.76 35.00 12.08
N VAL A 271 19.34 33.80 11.72
CA VAL A 271 19.54 32.59 12.52
C VAL A 271 20.49 31.66 11.76
N GLY A 272 21.50 31.17 12.47
CA GLY A 272 22.45 30.20 11.94
C GLY A 272 22.19 28.83 12.55
N GLY A 273 22.33 27.77 11.76
CA GLY A 273 22.18 26.40 12.23
C GLY A 273 23.08 25.43 11.48
N SER A 274 23.29 24.25 12.09
CA SER A 274 23.93 23.09 11.46
C SER A 274 22.90 21.96 11.43
N LEU A 275 22.68 21.39 10.25
CA LEU A 275 21.85 20.20 10.07
C LEU A 275 22.73 19.04 9.66
N GLU A 276 22.62 17.92 10.36
CA GLU A 276 23.14 16.65 9.86
C GLU A 276 22.33 16.20 8.62
N ALA A 277 22.80 15.15 7.96
CA ALA A 277 22.09 14.59 6.80
C ALA A 277 20.61 14.32 7.12
N ASN A 278 19.71 14.82 6.26
CA ASN A 278 18.26 14.67 6.40
C ASN A 278 17.64 15.18 7.73
N GLN A 279 18.33 16.00 8.51
CA GLN A 279 17.77 16.61 9.72
C GLN A 279 16.86 17.80 9.40
N VAL A 280 15.99 18.11 10.37
CA VAL A 280 15.07 19.26 10.34
C VAL A 280 15.26 20.09 11.60
N GLN A 281 15.43 21.40 11.43
CA GLN A 281 15.38 22.39 12.51
C GLN A 281 14.08 23.17 12.37
N ARG A 282 13.32 23.30 13.46
CA ARG A 282 12.08 24.09 13.48
C ARG A 282 12.27 25.40 14.23
N TYR A 283 11.84 26.47 13.59
CA TYR A 283 11.69 27.78 14.20
C TYR A 283 10.23 28.12 14.36
N VAL A 284 9.90 28.91 15.38
CA VAL A 284 8.56 29.50 15.55
C VAL A 284 8.66 31.01 15.71
N LEU A 285 7.81 31.75 15.01
CA LEU A 285 7.70 33.19 15.10
C LEU A 285 6.23 33.57 15.30
N ALA A 286 5.95 34.39 16.31
CA ALA A 286 4.64 35.03 16.43
C ALA A 286 4.58 36.22 15.46
N ALA A 287 3.52 36.29 14.66
CA ALA A 287 3.30 37.39 13.74
C ALA A 287 1.81 37.74 13.63
N GLU A 288 1.54 38.98 13.26
CA GLU A 288 0.19 39.53 13.13
C GLU A 288 -0.36 39.33 11.71
N ALA A 289 -1.69 39.36 11.60
CA ALA A 289 -2.36 39.37 10.30
C ALA A 289 -1.91 40.57 9.46
N ASP A 290 -1.86 40.39 8.14
CA ASP A 290 -1.46 41.39 7.15
C ASP A 290 0.01 41.87 7.25
N GLN A 291 0.84 41.26 8.10
CA GLN A 291 2.28 41.51 8.11
C GLN A 291 2.95 40.86 6.89
N ALA A 292 3.87 41.60 6.27
CA ALA A 292 4.75 41.03 5.25
C ALA A 292 5.83 40.19 5.95
N LEU A 293 6.09 38.99 5.44
CA LEU A 293 7.19 38.13 5.88
C LEU A 293 8.06 37.79 4.67
N THR A 294 9.38 37.94 4.85
CA THR A 294 10.38 37.46 3.89
C THR A 294 11.31 36.47 4.57
N LEU A 295 11.49 35.32 3.94
CA LEU A 295 12.41 34.27 4.35
C LEU A 295 13.42 34.05 3.22
N ARG A 296 14.71 33.97 3.54
CA ARG A 296 15.74 33.57 2.56
C ARG A 296 16.99 33.03 3.22
N PHE A 297 17.56 31.98 2.65
CA PHE A 297 18.91 31.56 3.05
C PHE A 297 19.96 32.53 2.50
N LEU A 298 20.82 33.03 3.39
CA LEU A 298 22.04 33.77 3.03
C LEU A 298 23.22 32.81 2.77
N SER A 299 23.18 31.64 3.38
CA SER A 299 24.13 30.53 3.17
C SER A 299 23.45 29.19 3.47
N GLY A 300 24.01 28.10 2.94
CA GLY A 300 23.47 26.74 3.07
C GLY A 300 23.06 26.18 1.71
N PHE A 301 24.02 25.54 1.03
CA PHE A 301 23.71 24.82 -0.20
C PHE A 301 23.04 23.50 0.15
N GLY A 302 21.88 23.22 -0.46
CA GLY A 302 21.12 22.01 -0.16
C GLY A 302 20.36 22.06 1.15
N VAL A 303 19.88 23.25 1.55
CA VAL A 303 18.79 23.38 2.51
C VAL A 303 17.55 23.94 1.82
N ARG A 304 16.37 23.55 2.31
CA ARG A 304 15.07 24.10 1.92
C ARG A 304 14.24 24.40 3.17
N PHE A 305 13.13 25.10 3.01
CA PHE A 305 12.16 25.24 4.10
C PHE A 305 10.71 24.96 3.72
N VAL A 306 9.93 24.61 4.75
CA VAL A 306 8.46 24.55 4.74
C VAL A 306 7.96 25.63 5.70
N LEU A 307 6.86 26.31 5.35
CA LEU A 307 6.24 27.35 6.16
C LEU A 307 4.76 27.05 6.36
N PHE A 308 4.30 27.02 7.61
CA PHE A 308 2.90 26.76 7.95
C PHE A 308 2.48 27.47 9.24
N GLY A 309 1.18 27.74 9.36
CA GLY A 309 0.59 28.34 10.56
C GLY A 309 0.28 27.31 11.65
N GLN A 310 0.08 27.77 12.88
CA GLN A 310 -0.42 26.97 14.01
C GLN A 310 -1.79 26.34 13.72
N ASP A 311 -2.60 26.99 12.88
CA ASP A 311 -3.86 26.47 12.34
C ASP A 311 -3.70 25.31 11.32
N GLY A 312 -2.46 24.96 10.95
CA GLY A 312 -2.14 23.94 9.96
C GLY A 312 -2.17 24.43 8.51
N ALA A 313 -2.43 25.72 8.26
CA ALA A 313 -2.42 26.27 6.91
C ALA A 313 -0.98 26.31 6.37
N VAL A 314 -0.73 25.61 5.26
CA VAL A 314 0.59 25.57 4.62
C VAL A 314 0.74 26.73 3.65
N LEU A 315 1.71 27.61 3.90
CA LEU A 315 2.06 28.73 3.02
C LEU A 315 3.16 28.34 2.01
N VAL A 316 4.08 27.46 2.41
CA VAL A 316 5.12 26.91 1.55
C VAL A 316 5.20 25.40 1.79
N PRO A 317 4.76 24.56 0.84
CA PRO A 317 4.81 23.11 0.98
C PRO A 317 6.21 22.55 0.72
N ASP A 318 6.49 21.34 1.21
CA ASP A 318 7.78 20.66 1.01
C ASP A 318 8.14 20.46 -0.47
N SER A 319 7.13 20.19 -1.31
CA SER A 319 7.27 20.03 -2.76
C SER A 319 7.75 21.30 -3.48
N ALA A 320 7.66 22.48 -2.83
CA ALA A 320 8.14 23.73 -3.41
C ALA A 320 9.67 23.82 -3.46
N ASN A 321 10.39 23.00 -2.67
CA ASN A 321 11.85 23.05 -2.54
C ASN A 321 12.37 24.48 -2.33
N ALA A 322 11.66 25.26 -1.51
CA ALA A 322 11.87 26.70 -1.40
C ALA A 322 13.15 27.03 -0.64
N THR A 323 13.94 27.95 -1.21
CA THR A 323 15.12 28.56 -0.57
C THR A 323 14.92 30.04 -0.25
N SER A 324 13.82 30.62 -0.75
CA SER A 324 13.35 31.96 -0.42
C SER A 324 11.84 32.06 -0.60
N TRP A 325 11.21 32.96 0.14
CA TRP A 325 9.78 33.24 0.06
C TRP A 325 9.51 34.67 0.53
N GLN A 326 8.50 35.29 -0.08
CA GLN A 326 7.97 36.58 0.33
C GLN A 326 6.46 36.56 0.20
N GLY A 327 5.75 37.00 1.22
CA GLY A 327 4.30 37.07 1.19
C GLY A 327 3.72 37.83 2.38
N VAL A 328 2.39 37.89 2.42
CA VAL A 328 1.62 38.51 3.50
C VAL A 328 0.99 37.40 4.33
N LEU A 329 1.07 37.52 5.66
CA LEU A 329 0.56 36.53 6.59
C LEU A 329 -0.96 36.67 6.76
N PRO A 330 -1.75 35.60 6.56
CA PRO A 330 -3.20 35.70 6.51
C PRO A 330 -3.86 35.93 7.89
N THR A 331 -3.21 35.55 8.98
CA THR A 331 -3.82 35.51 10.32
C THR A 331 -2.78 35.82 11.40
N ALA A 332 -3.23 36.38 12.53
CA ALA A 332 -2.36 36.57 13.69
C ALA A 332 -2.21 35.24 14.43
N GLN A 333 -1.02 34.62 14.36
CA GLN A 333 -0.73 33.32 14.96
C GLN A 333 0.78 33.05 15.06
N ASP A 334 1.14 31.93 15.69
CA ASP A 334 2.47 31.36 15.55
C ASP A 334 2.63 30.73 14.16
N TYR A 335 3.74 31.06 13.50
CA TYR A 335 4.17 30.48 12.24
C TYR A 335 5.41 29.62 12.44
N PHE A 336 5.40 28.42 11.88
CA PHE A 336 6.47 27.45 11.97
C PHE A 336 7.26 27.39 10.66
N ILE A 337 8.58 27.38 10.79
CA ILE A 337 9.52 27.27 9.68
C ILE A 337 10.37 26.01 9.90
N ASP A 338 10.16 25.00 9.07
CA ASP A 338 10.97 23.78 9.09
C ASP A 338 12.09 23.91 8.07
N VAL A 339 13.32 24.12 8.55
CA VAL A 339 14.53 24.11 7.73
C VAL A 339 15.03 22.68 7.62
N GLN A 340 15.17 22.18 6.40
CA GLN A 340 15.52 20.79 6.13
C GLN A 340 16.81 20.69 5.32
N SER A 341 17.66 19.72 5.67
CA SER A 341 18.81 19.35 4.83
C SER A 341 18.37 18.42 3.71
N THR A 342 18.76 18.74 2.47
CA THR A 342 18.62 17.87 1.30
C THR A 342 19.93 17.15 0.97
N GLN A 343 20.93 17.26 1.85
CA GLN A 343 22.27 16.73 1.64
C GLN A 343 22.51 15.46 2.47
N GLN A 344 23.38 14.60 1.97
CA GLN A 344 23.83 13.39 2.68
C GLN A 344 25.05 13.68 3.60
N MET A 345 25.39 14.96 3.79
CA MET A 345 26.46 15.43 4.66
C MET A 345 25.95 16.61 5.51
N PRO A 346 26.60 16.91 6.65
CA PRO A 346 26.23 18.04 7.47
C PRO A 346 26.30 19.37 6.69
N VAL A 347 25.29 20.21 6.86
CA VAL A 347 25.18 21.51 6.20
C VAL A 347 24.97 22.61 7.23
N ASN A 348 25.81 23.64 7.13
CA ASN A 348 25.60 24.89 7.86
C ASN A 348 24.79 25.86 7.01
N TYR A 349 23.81 26.52 7.61
CA TYR A 349 22.99 27.51 6.94
C TYR A 349 22.86 28.79 7.76
N THR A 350 22.52 29.88 7.08
CA THR A 350 22.05 31.12 7.69
C THR A 350 20.73 31.49 7.06
N LEU A 351 19.66 31.53 7.84
CA LEU A 351 18.33 31.98 7.41
C LEU A 351 18.13 33.43 7.86
N GLU A 352 17.78 34.31 6.93
CA GLU A 352 17.31 35.66 7.23
C GLU A 352 15.79 35.70 7.22
N ILE A 353 15.23 36.25 8.29
CA ILE A 353 13.80 36.43 8.52
C ILE A 353 13.56 37.94 8.61
N VAL A 354 12.68 38.48 7.76
CA VAL A 354 12.34 39.91 7.73
C VAL A 354 10.84 40.07 7.92
N VAL A 355 10.45 40.84 8.93
CA VAL A 355 9.08 41.29 9.22
C VAL A 355 9.12 42.84 9.25
N PRO A 356 8.82 43.51 8.11
CA PRO A 356 8.95 44.96 7.95
C PRO A 356 8.06 45.82 8.83
#